data_AF-A0A6N7FXI7-F1
#
_entry.id   AF-A0A6N7FXI7-F1
#
_cell.length_a   1.000
_cell.length_b   1.000
_cell.length_c   1.000
_cell.angle_alpha   90.00
_cell.angle_beta   90.00
_cell.angle_gamma   90.00
#
_symmetry.space_group_name_H-M   'P 1'
#
loop_
_entity.id
_entity.type
_entity.pdbx_description
1 polymer ?
#
loop_
_entity_poly.entity_id
_entity_poly.type
_entity_poly.pdbx_seq_one_letter_code
_entity_poly.pdbx_strand_id
1 'polypeptide(L)'
;MQAAQVVDRSRAMAVVLGSAVGDALGAPFEFRPALSYSARFPEPVLTGTAEMVGGGGYGWAPGEFTDDTAMAIVQAESLLECGGIDGA
;
A
#
# COMPACT_ATOMS: atom_id res chain seq x y z
N MET A 1 -13.38 19.37 25.06
CA MET A 1 -12.58 18.16 24.79
C MET A 1 -13.34 17.34 23.78
N GLN A 2 -12.79 17.16 22.58
CA GLN A 2 -13.38 16.26 21.59
C GLN A 2 -13.12 14.82 22.07
N ALA A 3 -14.19 14.04 22.24
CA ALA A 3 -14.06 12.63 22.61
C ALA A 3 -13.16 11.96 21.57
N ALA A 4 -12.07 11.33 22.02
CA ALA A 4 -11.26 10.47 21.17
C ALA A 4 -12.21 9.43 20.57
N GLN A 5 -12.40 9.47 19.25
CA GLN A 5 -13.16 8.42 18.60
C GLN A 5 -12.39 7.13 18.81
N VAL A 6 -13.07 6.12 19.36
CA VAL A 6 -12.53 4.77 19.44
C VAL A 6 -12.33 4.32 18.00
N VAL A 7 -11.08 4.33 17.55
CA VAL A 7 -10.75 3.79 16.23
C VAL A 7 -10.95 2.30 16.31
N ASP A 8 -11.87 1.78 15.51
CA ASP A 8 -12.04 0.35 15.37
C ASP A 8 -10.73 -0.28 14.90
N ARG A 9 -10.21 -1.24 15.67
CA ARG A 9 -8.91 -1.86 15.40
C ARG A 9 -8.85 -2.51 14.01
N SER A 10 -9.96 -3.13 13.58
CA SER A 10 -10.03 -3.77 12.27
C SER A 10 -9.95 -2.73 11.15
N ARG A 11 -10.61 -1.58 11.32
CA ARG A 11 -10.49 -0.44 10.39
C ARG A 11 -9.08 0.13 10.36
N ALA A 12 -8.44 0.33 11.51
CA ALA A 12 -7.05 0.81 11.56
C ALA A 12 -6.10 -0.14 10.81
N MET A 13 -6.20 -1.44 11.07
CA MET A 13 -5.41 -2.45 10.37
C MET A 13 -5.71 -2.48 8.86
N ALA A 14 -6.99 -2.40 8.47
CA ALA A 14 -7.39 -2.42 7.07
C ALA A 14 -6.87 -1.20 6.30
N VAL A 15 -6.74 -0.03 6.94
CA VAL A 15 -6.15 1.15 6.30
C VAL A 15 -4.67 0.90 5.99
N VAL A 16 -3.90 0.41 6.96
CA VAL A 16 -2.46 0.13 6.76
C VAL A 16 -2.25 -0.96 5.70
N LEU A 17 -2.96 -2.09 5.83
CA LEU A 17 -2.85 -3.20 4.88
C LEU A 17 -3.37 -2.83 3.49
N GLY A 18 -4.48 -2.11 3.41
CA GLY A 18 -5.07 -1.66 2.15
C GLY A 18 -4.17 -0.67 1.41
N SER A 19 -3.47 0.21 2.14
CA SER A 19 -2.46 1.09 1.56
C SER A 19 -1.33 0.29 0.92
N ALA A 20 -0.78 -0.70 1.64
CA ALA A 20 0.30 -1.54 1.11
C ALA A 20 -0.13 -2.41 -0.08
N VAL A 21 -1.37 -2.92 -0.06
CA VAL A 21 -1.94 -3.65 -1.20
C VAL A 21 -2.10 -2.74 -2.42
N GLY A 22 -2.58 -1.50 -2.23
CA GLY A 22 -2.75 -0.53 -3.30
C GLY A 22 -1.42 -0.14 -3.94
N ASP A 23 -0.40 0.10 -3.11
CA ASP A 23 0.98 0.34 -3.51
C ASP A 23 1.51 -0.82 -4.37
N ALA A 24 1.60 -2.05 -3.83
CA ALA A 24 2.16 -3.18 -4.54
C ALA A 24 1.40 -3.56 -5.82
N LEU A 25 0.07 -3.36 -5.85
CA LEU A 25 -0.75 -3.57 -7.04
C LEU A 25 -0.49 -2.50 -8.11
N GLY A 26 -0.29 -1.24 -7.69
CA GLY A 26 -0.10 -0.09 -8.55
C GLY A 26 1.31 0.04 -9.11
N ALA A 27 2.33 -0.37 -8.35
CA ALA A 27 3.74 -0.18 -8.68
C ALA A 27 4.14 -0.64 -10.10
N PRO A 28 3.66 -1.79 -10.64
CA PRO A 28 3.98 -2.19 -12.01
C PRO A 28 3.39 -1.29 -13.10
N PHE A 29 2.40 -0.47 -12.76
CA PHE A 29 1.64 0.38 -13.67
C PHE A 29 1.96 1.87 -13.51
N GLU A 30 2.89 2.21 -12.63
CA GLU A 30 3.40 3.57 -12.47
C GLU A 30 3.95 4.10 -13.80
N PHE A 31 3.62 5.36 -14.13
CA PHE A 31 3.98 6.03 -15.39
C PHE A 31 3.53 5.34 -16.69
N ARG A 32 2.55 4.42 -16.60
CA ARG A 32 1.94 3.79 -17.77
C ARG A 32 0.70 4.56 -18.25
N PRO A 33 0.27 4.39 -19.51
CA PRO A 33 -1.00 4.95 -19.96
C PRO A 33 -2.17 4.53 -19.06
N ALA A 34 -3.17 5.41 -18.93
CA ALA A 34 -4.41 5.06 -18.25
C ALA A 34 -4.99 3.74 -18.80
N LEU A 35 -5.65 2.97 -17.93
CA LEU A 35 -6.22 1.65 -18.22
C LEU A 35 -5.20 0.54 -18.52
N SER A 36 -3.89 0.76 -18.34
CA SER A 36 -2.88 -0.31 -18.52
C SER A 36 -3.14 -1.54 -17.62
N TYR A 37 -3.72 -1.34 -16.43
CA TYR A 37 -4.17 -2.41 -15.56
C TYR A 37 -5.24 -3.28 -16.22
N SER A 38 -6.35 -2.67 -16.63
CA SER A 38 -7.49 -3.37 -17.26
C SER A 38 -7.11 -4.00 -18.61
N ALA A 39 -6.18 -3.37 -19.35
CA ALA A 39 -5.66 -3.96 -20.58
C ALA A 39 -4.83 -5.23 -20.32
N ARG A 40 -4.10 -5.28 -19.19
CA ARG A 40 -3.32 -6.46 -18.77
C ARG A 40 -4.21 -7.56 -18.19
N PHE A 41 -5.21 -7.17 -17.41
CA PHE A 41 -6.16 -8.05 -16.73
C PHE A 41 -7.58 -7.70 -17.18
N PRO A 42 -8.01 -8.17 -18.36
CA PRO A 42 -9.37 -7.92 -18.85
C PRO A 42 -10.42 -8.67 -18.01
N GLU A 43 -10.01 -9.72 -17.30
CA GLU A 43 -10.83 -10.50 -16.37
C GLU A 43 -10.03 -10.75 -15.07
N PRO A 44 -10.71 -10.89 -13.92
CA PRO A 44 -10.03 -11.07 -12.63
C PRO A 44 -9.12 -12.31 -12.57
N VAL A 45 -7.87 -12.13 -12.10
CA VAL A 45 -6.94 -13.25 -11.86
C VAL A 45 -6.96 -13.65 -10.39
N LEU A 46 -7.43 -14.88 -10.10
CA LEU A 46 -7.62 -15.38 -8.72
C LEU A 46 -6.62 -16.48 -8.31
N THR A 47 -5.47 -16.59 -8.99
CA THR A 47 -4.49 -17.66 -8.79
C THR A 47 -3.17 -17.13 -8.24
N GLY A 48 -2.49 -17.88 -7.36
CA GLY A 48 -1.13 -17.55 -6.90
C GLY A 48 -1.04 -16.16 -6.26
N THR A 49 -0.43 -15.21 -6.97
CA THR A 49 -0.25 -13.80 -6.56
C THR A 49 -1.40 -12.88 -7.00
N ALA A 50 -2.49 -13.44 -7.55
CA ALA A 50 -3.57 -12.69 -8.18
C ALA A 50 -3.00 -11.69 -9.22
N GLU A 51 -3.41 -10.42 -9.15
CA GLU A 51 -3.01 -9.36 -10.08
C GLU A 51 -1.77 -8.58 -9.60
N MET A 52 -1.24 -8.91 -8.41
CA MET A 52 0.00 -8.34 -7.85
C MET A 52 1.23 -9.03 -8.47
N VAL A 53 1.44 -8.79 -9.77
CA VAL A 53 2.39 -9.53 -10.60
C VAL A 53 3.82 -8.97 -10.63
N GLY A 54 4.06 -7.80 -10.01
CA GLY A 54 5.35 -7.12 -10.11
C GLY A 54 5.69 -6.64 -11.53
N GLY A 55 6.98 -6.35 -11.77
CA GLY A 55 7.49 -5.78 -13.02
C GLY A 55 7.61 -4.26 -12.98
N GLY A 56 7.09 -3.57 -14.00
CA GLY A 56 7.19 -2.12 -14.10
C GLY A 56 8.61 -1.61 -14.43
N GLY A 57 8.83 -0.31 -14.26
CA GLY A 57 10.09 0.36 -14.61
C GLY A 57 11.29 -0.08 -13.76
N TYR A 58 11.02 -0.59 -12.55
CA TYR A 58 12.04 -0.97 -11.58
C TYR A 58 12.16 -2.48 -11.36
N GLY A 59 11.34 -3.30 -12.03
CA GLY A 59 11.46 -4.76 -11.95
C GLY A 59 11.00 -5.35 -10.62
N TRP A 60 9.95 -4.80 -10.03
CA TRP A 60 9.38 -5.23 -8.74
C TRP A 60 9.06 -6.72 -8.71
N ALA A 61 9.30 -7.38 -7.58
CA ALA A 61 8.81 -8.72 -7.33
C ALA A 61 7.28 -8.73 -7.16
N PRO A 62 6.59 -9.86 -7.38
CA PRO A 62 5.17 -9.98 -7.10
C PRO A 62 4.84 -9.63 -5.63
N GLY A 63 4.00 -8.61 -5.43
CA GLY A 63 3.61 -8.13 -4.10
C GLY A 63 4.65 -7.26 -3.38
N GLU A 64 5.73 -6.89 -4.04
CA GLU A 64 6.70 -5.91 -3.50
C GLU A 64 6.06 -4.51 -3.46
N PHE A 65 6.22 -3.83 -2.33
CA PHE A 65 5.74 -2.48 -2.08
C PHE A 65 6.84 -1.44 -2.36
N THR A 66 6.48 -0.19 -2.59
CA THR A 66 7.39 0.93 -2.89
C THR A 66 7.67 1.80 -1.66
N ASP A 67 8.17 3.01 -1.91
CA ASP A 67 8.40 4.02 -0.90
C ASP A 67 7.14 4.44 -0.14
N ASP A 68 5.94 4.36 -0.73
CA ASP A 68 4.67 4.64 -0.04
C ASP A 68 4.53 3.80 1.24
N THR A 69 4.70 2.47 1.13
CA THR A 69 4.64 1.58 2.29
C THR A 69 5.89 1.67 3.16
N ALA A 70 7.07 1.81 2.56
CA ALA A 70 8.32 1.91 3.33
C ALA A 70 8.32 3.15 4.24
N MET A 71 7.88 4.30 3.73
CA MET A 71 7.73 5.54 4.50
C MET A 71 6.64 5.44 5.56
N ALA A 72 5.52 4.77 5.26
CA ALA A 72 4.47 4.55 6.25
C ALA A 72 4.95 3.69 7.43
N ILE A 73 5.78 2.66 7.18
CA ILE A 73 6.37 1.82 8.24
C ILE A 73 7.27 2.65 9.14
N VAL A 74 8.25 3.36 8.60
CA VAL A 74 9.18 4.15 9.44
C VAL A 74 8.47 5.28 10.18
N GLN A 75 7.41 5.86 9.59
CA GLN A 75 6.57 6.84 10.28
C GLN A 75 5.81 6.20 11.44
N ALA A 76 5.27 4.99 11.27
CA ALA A 76 4.59 4.27 12.34
C ALA A 76 5.55 3.86 13.47
N GLU A 77 6.77 3.42 13.13
CA GLU A 77 7.82 3.13 14.10
C GLU A 77 8.19 4.37 14.93
N SER A 78 8.38 5.52 14.28
CA SER A 78 8.63 6.80 14.97
C SER A 78 7.50 7.19 15.91
N LEU A 79 6.23 7.04 15.50
CA LEU A 79 5.09 7.33 16.38
C LEU A 79 5.06 6.45 17.64
N LEU A 80 5.43 5.18 17.50
CA LEU A 80 5.51 4.23 18.61
C LEU A 80 6.66 4.57 19.55
N GLU A 81 7.82 4.94 18.99
CA GLU A 81 9.02 5.30 19.77
C GLU A 81 8.86 6.64 20.50
N CYS A 82 8.33 7.66 19.84
CA CYS A 82 8.17 9.01 20.41
C CYS A 82 6.86 9.18 21.20
N GLY A 83 5.92 8.24 21.12
CA GLY A 83 4.59 8.35 21.77
C GLY A 83 3.70 9.45 21.17
N GLY A 84 4.01 9.91 19.97
CA GLY A 84 3.37 11.04 19.30
C GLY A 84 4.12 11.46 18.05
N ILE A 85 3.61 12.47 17.35
CA ILE A 85 4.30 13.06 16.20
C ILE A 85 5.51 13.84 16.72
N ASP A 86 6.70 13.43 16.28
CA ASP A 86 7.95 14.16 16.46
C ASP A 86 8.38 14.75 15.11
N GLY A 87 7.76 15.88 14.77
CA GLY A 87 8.06 16.65 13.57
C GLY A 87 8.30 18.10 13.96
N ALA A 88 9.44 18.64 13.53
CA ALA A 88 9.73 20.07 13.62
C ALA A 88 8.94 20.87 12.58
#